data_AF-A0A7V4BT64-F1
#
_entry.id   AF-A0A7V4BT64-F1
#
_cell.length_a   1.000
_cell.length_b   1.000
_cell.length_c   1.000
_cell.angle_alpha   90.00
_cell.angle_beta   90.00
_cell.angle_gamma   90.00
#
_symmetry.space_group_name_H-M   'P 1'
#
loop_
_entity.id
_entity.type
_entity.pdbx_description
1 polymer ?
#
loop_
_entity_poly.entity_id
_entity_poly.type
_entity_poly.pdbx_seq_one_letter_code
_entity_poly.pdbx_strand_id
1 'polypeptide(L)' 'SYKSAVTKHAHRLGLEFAWQSRFHDHIIRDTKSFNRITHYIINNPANWREDKFFK' A
#
# COMPACT_ATOMS: atom_id res chain seq x y z
N SER A 1 -3.08 0.12 16.35
CA SER A 1 -3.27 0.44 14.92
C SER A 1 -2.82 -0.75 14.06
N TYR A 2 -3.28 -0.86 12.82
CA TYR A 2 -2.98 -1.99 11.92
C TYR A 2 -1.48 -2.28 11.81
N LYS A 3 -0.65 -1.25 11.55
CA LYS A 3 0.81 -1.38 11.46
C LYS A 3 1.42 -2.03 12.72
N SER A 4 0.98 -1.60 13.91
CA SER A 4 1.48 -2.13 15.18
C SER A 4 1.13 -3.61 15.39
N ALA A 5 -0.09 -4.02 15.04
CA ALA A 5 -0.52 -5.42 15.16
C ALA A 5 0.31 -6.35 14.26
N VAL A 6 0.52 -5.94 12.99
CA VAL A 6 1.31 -6.70 12.03
C VAL A 6 2.78 -6.76 12.43
N THR A 7 3.38 -5.64 12.88
CA THR A 7 4.76 -5.62 13.37
C THR A 7 4.95 -6.60 14.53
N LYS A 8 4.04 -6.59 15.52
CA LYS A 8 4.09 -7.53 16.65
C LYS A 8 3.98 -8.99 16.19
N HIS A 9 3.16 -9.27 15.19
CA HIS A 9 3.01 -10.62 14.64
C HIS A 9 4.27 -11.06 13.89
N ALA A 10 4.81 -10.22 13.01
CA ALA A 10 6.03 -10.52 12.24
C ALA A 10 7.25 -10.76 13.17
N HIS A 11 7.44 -9.90 14.18
CA HIS A 11 8.53 -10.07 15.15
C HIS A 11 8.37 -11.33 16.01
N ARG A 12 7.13 -11.73 16.35
CA ARG A 12 6.88 -13.01 17.04
C ARG A 12 7.31 -14.21 16.20
N LEU A 13 7.21 -14.10 14.88
CA LEU A 13 7.65 -15.13 13.94
C LEU A 13 9.17 -15.06 13.64
N GLY A 14 9.90 -14.14 14.29
CA GLY A 14 11.34 -13.96 14.04
C GLY A 14 11.67 -13.33 12.68
N LEU A 15 10.70 -12.68 12.02
CA LEU A 15 10.91 -12.04 10.73
C LEU A 15 11.50 -10.64 10.93
N GLU A 16 12.56 -10.32 10.18
CA GLU A 16 13.03 -8.95 10.03
C GLU A 16 11.97 -8.15 9.26
N PHE A 17 11.29 -7.26 9.97
CA PHE A 17 10.16 -6.52 9.40
C PHE A 17 10.15 -5.08 9.90
N ALA A 18 10.03 -4.15 8.96
CA ALA A 18 9.82 -2.75 9.20
C ALA A 18 8.82 -2.18 8.20
N TRP A 19 7.99 -1.24 8.66
CA TRP A 19 7.15 -0.45 7.78
C TRP A 19 7.92 0.73 7.21
N GLN A 20 7.59 1.15 5.98
CA GLN A 20 7.85 2.52 5.58
C GLN A 20 7.17 3.49 6.57
N SER A 21 7.91 4.53 6.96
CA SER A 21 7.39 5.59 7.83
C SER A 21 6.23 6.33 7.17
N ARG A 22 5.21 6.69 7.96
CA ARG A 22 3.97 7.35 7.49
C ARG A 22 3.23 6.50 6.44
N PHE A 23 2.18 7.05 5.85
CA PHE A 23 1.44 6.45 4.75
C PHE A 23 0.77 7.57 3.95
N HIS A 24 0.49 7.29 2.68
CA HIS A 24 -0.34 8.18 1.87
C HIS A 24 -1.81 7.95 2.24
N ASP A 25 -2.52 9.04 2.52
CA ASP A 25 -3.95 9.02 2.82
C ASP A 25 -4.67 9.98 1.85
N HIS A 26 -5.79 9.52 1.30
CA HIS A 26 -6.59 10.27 0.34
C HIS A 26 -8.07 9.92 0.50
N ILE A 27 -8.88 10.91 0.87
CA ILE A 27 -10.34 10.76 1.01
C ILE A 27 -10.98 10.81 -0.38
N ILE A 28 -11.61 9.70 -0.77
CA ILE A 28 -12.38 9.61 -2.02
C ILE A 28 -13.75 10.26 -1.81
N ARG A 29 -14.06 11.30 -2.58
CA ARG A 29 -15.27 12.13 -2.41
C ARG A 29 -16.30 11.98 -3.53
N ASP A 30 -15.92 11.32 -4.62
CA ASP A 30 -16.73 11.19 -5.81
C ASP A 30 -16.44 9.88 -6.56
N THR A 31 -17.39 9.46 -7.39
CA THR A 31 -17.32 8.20 -8.14
C THR A 31 -16.18 8.17 -9.16
N LYS A 32 -15.82 9.32 -9.76
CA LYS A 32 -14.73 9.38 -10.73
C LYS A 32 -13.38 9.10 -10.06
N SER A 33 -13.16 9.70 -8.90
CA SER A 33 -11.99 9.45 -8.05
C SER A 33 -11.94 8.00 -7.58
N PHE A 34 -13.08 7.44 -7.17
CA PHE A 34 -13.20 6.03 -6.80
C PHE A 34 -12.76 5.11 -7.95
N ASN A 35 -13.36 5.29 -9.14
CA ASN A 35 -13.05 4.46 -10.30
C ASN A 35 -11.57 4.54 -10.69
N ARG A 36 -10.99 5.74 -10.67
CA ARG A 36 -9.58 5.95 -11.00
C ARG A 36 -8.64 5.25 -10.01
N ILE A 37 -8.88 5.40 -8.72
CA ILE A 37 -8.02 4.82 -7.67
C ILE A 37 -8.16 3.29 -7.65
N THR A 38 -9.37 2.77 -7.78
CA THR A 38 -9.62 1.33 -7.89
C THR A 38 -8.92 0.75 -9.11
N HIS A 39 -9.05 1.39 -10.27
CA HIS A 39 -8.37 0.96 -11.50
C HIS A 39 -6.84 0.99 -11.33
N TYR A 40 -6.29 2.01 -10.66
CA TYR A 40 -4.86 2.05 -10.35
C TYR A 40 -4.43 0.86 -9.48
N ILE A 41 -5.14 0.60 -8.37
CA ILE A 41 -4.80 -0.50 -7.45
C ILE A 41 -4.84 -1.86 -8.15
N ILE A 42 -5.87 -2.11 -8.98
CA ILE A 42 -6.03 -3.39 -9.69
C ILE A 42 -4.92 -3.61 -10.70
N ASN A 43 -4.53 -2.58 -11.47
CA ASN A 43 -3.55 -2.72 -12.55
C ASN A 43 -2.10 -2.54 -12.09
N ASN A 44 -1.87 -2.00 -10.89
CA ASN A 44 -0.52 -1.74 -10.37
C ASN A 44 0.42 -2.96 -10.38
N PRO A 45 0.00 -4.19 -10.01
CA PRO A 45 0.88 -5.35 -10.08
C PRO A 45 1.38 -5.66 -11.51
N ALA A 46 0.51 -5.49 -12.52
CA ALA A 46 0.87 -5.71 -13.92
C ALA A 46 1.79 -4.60 -14.44
N ASN A 47 1.52 -3.35 -14.04
CA ASN A 47 2.28 -2.18 -14.48
C ASN A 47 3.51 -1.90 -13.60
N TRP A 48 3.85 -2.80 -12.68
CA TRP A 48 4.88 -2.56 -11.67
C TRP A 48 6.23 -2.17 -12.27
N ARG A 49 6.62 -2.80 -13.39
CA ARG A 49 7.88 -2.52 -14.09
C ARG A 49 7.91 -1.18 -14.82
N GLU A 50 6.74 -0.64 -15.12
CA GLU A 50 6.56 0.63 -15.84
C GLU A 50 6.24 1.79 -14.87
N ASP A 51 6.07 1.49 -13.59
CA ASP A 51 5.81 2.50 -12.58
C ASP A 51 7.02 3.43 -12.43
N LYS A 52 6.76 4.72 -12.31
CA LYS A 52 7.81 5.76 -12.20
C LYS A 52 8.70 5.60 -10.96
N PHE A 53 8.28 4.82 -9.97
CA PHE A 53 9.05 4.51 -8.78
C PHE A 53 9.73 3.14 -8.85
N PHE A 54 9.54 2.39 -9.95
CA PHE A 54 10.27 1.16 -10.21
C PHE A 54 11.75 1.46 -10.46
N LYS A 55 12.63 0.63 -9.90
CA LYS A 55 14.10 0.74 -9.99
C LYS A 55 14.69 -0.41 -10.80
#